data_AF-A0AAV9SW09-F1
#
_entry.id   AF-A0AAV9SW09-F1
#
_cell.length_a   1.000
_cell.length_b   1.000
_cell.length_c   1.000
_cell.angle_alpha   90.00
_cell.angle_beta   90.00
_cell.angle_gamma   90.00
#
_symmetry.space_group_name_H-M   'P 1'
#
loop_
_entity.id
_entity.type
_entity.pdbx_description
1 polymer ?
#
loop_
_entity_poly.entity_id
_entity_poly.type
_entity_poly.pdbx_seq_one_letter_code
_entity_poly.pdbx_strand_id
1 'polypeptide(L)'
;MAKMHHFFPTSTFFNFETVRILGTTSYGGADVAEVLEAVATINANDPSSWQKAWATQAARAEALAKQASLNGNRDAARGAYLRAANYTRASGYMYLPSPPHDGYGPMMAHPSALSVSERVTELFCKAIPLMDNPVLKVSIPYEDYQMPGLLYLPPESHRIPNRKIPILLSFGGADGCQEELFFMYPAAGPRLGYAS
;
A
#
# COMPACT_ATOMS: atom_id res chain seq x y z
N MET A 1 -29.70 -2.13 -10.61
CA MET A 1 -28.26 -2.10 -10.24
C MET A 1 -27.68 -0.78 -10.70
N ALA A 2 -26.90 -0.08 -9.86
CA ALA A 2 -26.24 1.17 -10.27
C ALA A 2 -25.13 0.87 -11.29
N LYS A 3 -25.01 1.68 -12.35
CA LYS A 3 -23.94 1.55 -13.35
C LYS A 3 -22.66 2.19 -12.78
N MET A 4 -21.60 1.40 -12.61
CA MET A 4 -20.29 1.89 -12.16
C MET A 4 -19.45 2.36 -13.36
N HIS A 5 -18.59 3.35 -13.16
CA HIS A 5 -17.63 3.76 -14.18
C HIS A 5 -16.53 2.71 -14.35
N HIS A 6 -16.06 2.53 -15.59
CA HIS A 6 -14.97 1.61 -15.94
C HIS A 6 -13.85 2.36 -16.64
N PHE A 7 -12.66 2.35 -16.05
CA PHE A 7 -11.42 2.89 -16.62
C PHE A 7 -10.92 2.03 -17.79
N PHE A 8 -11.11 0.70 -17.70
CA PHE A 8 -10.70 -0.25 -18.73
C PHE A 8 -11.92 -1.08 -19.18
N PRO A 9 -12.62 -0.67 -20.25
CA PRO A 9 -13.85 -1.34 -20.70
C PRO A 9 -13.66 -2.83 -21.06
N THR A 10 -12.45 -3.21 -21.47
CA THR A 10 -12.10 -4.55 -21.93
C THR A 10 -11.27 -5.35 -20.91
N SER A 11 -11.04 -4.82 -19.70
CA SER A 11 -10.24 -5.49 -18.67
C SER A 11 -10.84 -5.32 -17.28
N THR A 12 -11.63 -6.31 -16.86
CA THR A 12 -12.25 -6.32 -15.52
C THR A 12 -11.21 -6.28 -14.40
N PHE A 13 -10.09 -6.99 -14.55
CA PHE A 13 -9.06 -7.10 -13.51
C PHE A 13 -8.28 -5.79 -13.33
N PHE A 14 -7.90 -5.12 -14.43
CA PHE A 14 -7.23 -3.81 -14.35
C PHE A 14 -8.18 -2.75 -13.78
N ASN A 15 -9.47 -2.81 -14.15
CA ASN A 15 -10.46 -1.91 -13.59
C ASN A 15 -10.66 -2.12 -12.08
N PHE A 16 -10.73 -3.37 -11.62
CA PHE A 16 -10.81 -3.73 -10.21
C PHE A 16 -9.63 -3.13 -9.42
N GLU A 17 -8.39 -3.41 -9.85
CA GLU A 17 -7.21 -2.94 -9.13
C GLU A 17 -7.08 -1.40 -9.17
N THR A 18 -7.48 -0.77 -10.27
CA THR A 18 -7.50 0.70 -10.37
C THR A 18 -8.47 1.32 -9.36
N VAL A 19 -9.68 0.76 -9.23
CA VAL A 19 -10.65 1.21 -8.23
C VAL A 19 -10.14 0.97 -6.82
N ARG A 20 -9.45 -0.16 -6.56
CA ARG A 20 -8.82 -0.46 -5.27
C ARG A 20 -7.77 0.59 -4.90
N ILE A 21 -6.87 0.95 -5.83
CA ILE A 21 -5.86 1.99 -5.62
C ILE A 21 -6.54 3.35 -5.41
N LEU A 22 -7.50 3.72 -6.27
CA LEU A 22 -8.25 4.96 -6.16
C LEU A 22 -8.98 5.07 -4.80
N GLY A 23 -9.49 3.96 -4.27
CA GLY A 23 -10.16 3.92 -2.96
C GLY A 23 -9.25 4.35 -1.81
N THR A 24 -7.94 4.12 -1.93
CA THR A 24 -6.96 4.52 -0.89
C THR A 24 -6.74 6.03 -0.79
N THR A 25 -7.22 6.82 -1.76
CA THR A 25 -7.13 8.30 -1.74
C THR A 25 -7.72 8.91 -0.46
N SER A 26 -8.81 8.32 0.06
CA SER A 26 -9.48 8.77 1.29
C SER A 26 -8.56 8.81 2.52
N TYR A 27 -7.50 8.00 2.50
CA TYR A 27 -6.52 7.90 3.59
C TYR A 27 -5.07 8.12 3.10
N GLY A 28 -4.91 8.79 1.96
CA GLY A 28 -3.60 9.24 1.47
C GLY A 28 -2.72 8.18 0.82
N GLY A 29 -3.28 7.01 0.46
CA GLY A 29 -2.56 5.97 -0.27
C GLY A 29 -2.42 6.25 -1.77
N ALA A 30 -3.16 7.22 -2.29
CA ALA A 30 -3.08 7.67 -3.67
C ALA A 30 -3.53 9.13 -3.79
N ASP A 31 -3.27 9.75 -4.94
CA ASP A 31 -3.83 11.02 -5.38
C ASP A 31 -4.65 10.77 -6.66
N VAL A 32 -5.81 11.43 -6.79
CA VAL A 32 -6.73 11.20 -7.92
C VAL A 32 -6.07 11.56 -9.25
N ALA A 33 -5.33 12.68 -9.32
CA ALA A 33 -4.68 13.11 -10.55
C ALA A 33 -3.53 12.16 -10.94
N GLU A 34 -2.73 11.71 -9.96
CA GLU A 34 -1.66 10.73 -10.19
C GLU A 34 -2.22 9.39 -10.72
N VAL A 35 -3.36 8.93 -10.16
CA VAL A 35 -4.07 7.73 -10.64
C VAL A 35 -4.58 7.91 -12.07
N LEU A 36 -5.23 9.03 -12.38
CA LEU A 36 -5.75 9.31 -13.72
C LEU A 36 -4.62 9.43 -14.75
N GLU A 37 -3.49 10.02 -14.38
CA GLU A 37 -2.30 10.08 -15.24
C GLU A 37 -1.71 8.69 -15.49
N ALA A 38 -1.62 7.83 -14.47
CA ALA A 38 -1.18 6.45 -14.66
C ALA A 38 -2.12 5.71 -15.63
N VAL A 39 -3.43 5.74 -15.37
CA VAL A 39 -4.47 5.08 -16.17
C VAL A 39 -4.41 5.51 -17.64
N ALA A 40 -4.16 6.79 -17.92
CA ALA A 40 -4.04 7.31 -19.28
C ALA A 40 -2.91 6.69 -20.11
N THR A 41 -1.95 6.03 -19.47
CA THR A 41 -0.78 5.39 -20.12
C THR A 41 -0.83 3.87 -20.16
N ILE A 42 -1.83 3.26 -19.51
CA ILE A 42 -1.97 1.80 -19.40
C ILE A 42 -2.78 1.29 -20.59
N ASN A 43 -2.24 0.30 -21.28
CA ASN A 43 -2.97 -0.47 -22.27
C ASN A 43 -3.76 -1.58 -21.56
N ALA A 44 -5.05 -1.72 -21.89
CA ALA A 44 -5.88 -2.76 -21.29
C ALA A 44 -5.30 -4.16 -21.57
N ASN A 45 -5.23 -5.01 -20.54
CA ASN A 45 -4.68 -6.36 -20.60
C ASN A 45 -3.18 -6.46 -20.96
N ASP A 46 -2.42 -5.37 -20.79
CA ASP A 46 -0.97 -5.36 -20.92
C ASP A 46 -0.31 -5.13 -19.54
N PRO A 47 0.11 -6.22 -18.85
CA PRO A 47 0.80 -6.15 -17.55
C PRO A 47 2.06 -5.29 -17.55
N SER A 48 2.77 -5.19 -18.68
CA SER A 48 3.99 -4.39 -18.79
C SER A 48 3.67 -2.89 -18.77
N SER A 49 2.62 -2.46 -19.49
CA SER A 49 2.16 -1.07 -19.42
C SER A 49 1.66 -0.69 -18.02
N TRP A 50 0.96 -1.61 -17.34
CA TRP A 50 0.51 -1.45 -15.95
C TRP A 50 1.70 -1.23 -15.01
N GLN A 51 2.66 -2.15 -15.04
CA GLN A 51 3.85 -2.09 -14.20
C GLN A 51 4.61 -0.77 -14.41
N LYS A 52 4.81 -0.37 -15.68
CA LYS A 52 5.54 0.85 -16.02
C LYS A 52 4.84 2.12 -15.52
N ALA A 53 3.52 2.19 -15.68
CA ALA A 53 2.72 3.34 -15.26
C ALA A 53 2.82 3.55 -13.73
N TRP A 54 2.60 2.49 -12.96
CA TRP A 54 2.65 2.58 -11.50
C TRP A 54 4.07 2.74 -10.95
N ALA A 55 5.07 2.11 -11.58
CA ALA A 55 6.48 2.34 -11.23
C ALA A 55 6.89 3.81 -11.48
N THR A 56 6.36 4.44 -12.53
CA THR A 56 6.58 5.86 -12.81
C THR A 56 5.98 6.74 -11.72
N GLN A 57 4.74 6.48 -11.30
CA GLN A 57 4.12 7.23 -10.20
C GLN A 57 4.82 7.00 -8.87
N ALA A 58 5.25 5.77 -8.58
CA ALA A 58 6.02 5.44 -7.39
C ALA A 58 7.32 6.25 -7.31
N ALA A 59 8.07 6.31 -8.41
CA ALA A 59 9.33 7.06 -8.48
C ALA A 59 9.12 8.57 -8.29
N ARG A 60 8.06 9.14 -8.90
CA ARG A 60 7.72 10.56 -8.72
C ARG A 60 7.31 10.88 -7.29
N ALA A 61 6.45 10.05 -6.69
CA ALA A 61 6.04 10.21 -5.29
C ALA A 61 7.25 10.12 -4.35
N GLU A 62 8.18 9.18 -4.57
CA GLU A 62 9.39 9.12 -3.76
C GLU A 62 10.28 10.36 -3.93
N ALA A 63 10.44 10.87 -5.15
CA ALA A 63 11.20 12.10 -5.38
C ALA A 63 10.60 13.30 -4.63
N LEU A 64 9.27 13.44 -4.66
CA LEU A 64 8.55 14.45 -3.88
C LEU A 64 8.75 14.25 -2.37
N ALA A 65 8.73 13.00 -1.89
CA ALA A 65 8.96 12.68 -0.49
C ALA A 65 10.36 13.11 -0.02
N LYS A 66 11.38 12.82 -0.84
CA LYS A 66 12.77 13.23 -0.58
C LYS A 66 12.91 14.75 -0.56
N GLN A 67 12.34 15.45 -1.54
CA GLN A 67 12.36 16.92 -1.60
C GLN A 67 11.66 17.56 -0.39
N ALA A 68 10.48 17.07 -0.02
CA ALA A 68 9.75 17.55 1.15
C ALA A 68 10.53 17.30 2.45
N SER A 69 11.18 16.14 2.58
CA SER A 69 12.02 15.81 3.72
C SER A 69 13.22 16.75 3.84
N LEU A 70 13.89 17.08 2.73
CA LEU A 70 15.01 18.02 2.71
C LEU A 70 14.59 19.44 3.11
N ASN A 71 13.36 19.83 2.78
CA ASN A 71 12.79 21.14 3.11
C ASN A 71 12.12 21.18 4.50
N GLY A 72 12.20 20.11 5.29
CA GLY A 72 11.58 20.04 6.62
C GLY A 72 10.05 19.95 6.62
N ASN A 73 9.41 19.69 5.47
CA ASN A 73 7.97 19.53 5.37
C ASN A 73 7.56 18.09 5.70
N ARG A 74 7.35 17.81 7.00
CA ARG A 74 6.99 16.49 7.54
C ARG A 74 5.76 15.88 6.85
N ASP A 75 4.67 16.62 6.75
CA ASP A 75 3.39 16.10 6.29
C ASP A 75 3.42 15.77 4.79
N ALA A 76 4.05 16.62 3.99
CA ALA A 76 4.24 16.35 2.57
C ALA A 76 5.16 15.14 2.35
N ALA A 77 6.24 15.02 3.12
CA ALA A 77 7.15 13.87 3.05
C ALA A 77 6.44 12.56 3.41
N ARG A 78 5.67 12.55 4.52
CA ARG A 78 4.85 11.40 4.93
C ARG A 78 3.90 10.98 3.82
N GLY A 79 3.08 11.91 3.33
CA GLY A 79 2.06 11.62 2.33
C GLY A 79 2.68 11.06 1.05
N ALA A 80 3.79 11.64 0.60
CA ALA A 80 4.48 11.20 -0.59
C ALA A 80 5.16 9.82 -0.43
N TYR A 81 5.74 9.50 0.74
CA TYR A 81 6.27 8.15 1.01
C TYR A 81 5.16 7.08 1.05
N LEU A 82 3.99 7.39 1.64
CA LEU A 82 2.84 6.49 1.65
C LEU A 82 2.33 6.18 0.23
N ARG A 83 2.19 7.21 -0.61
CA ARG A 83 1.83 7.03 -2.03
C ARG A 83 2.90 6.25 -2.78
N ALA A 84 4.18 6.55 -2.58
CA ALA A 84 5.28 5.82 -3.20
C ALA A 84 5.24 4.32 -2.86
N ALA A 85 4.99 3.97 -1.60
CA ALA A 85 4.86 2.58 -1.17
C ALA A 85 3.66 1.89 -1.87
N ASN A 86 2.48 2.53 -1.88
CA ASN A 86 1.29 1.94 -2.49
C ASN A 86 1.39 1.81 -4.02
N TYR A 87 1.99 2.78 -4.71
CA TYR A 87 2.23 2.67 -6.16
C TYR A 87 3.31 1.65 -6.50
N THR A 88 4.32 1.47 -5.64
CA THR A 88 5.28 0.37 -5.79
C THR A 88 4.57 -0.98 -5.69
N ARG A 89 3.68 -1.14 -4.70
CA ARG A 89 2.83 -2.34 -4.55
C ARG A 89 1.98 -2.55 -5.80
N ALA A 90 1.29 -1.50 -6.27
CA ALA A 90 0.47 -1.54 -7.47
C ALA A 90 1.28 -1.98 -8.71
N SER A 91 2.53 -1.52 -8.85
CA SER A 91 3.38 -1.86 -10.00
C SER A 91 3.66 -3.36 -10.12
N GLY A 92 3.70 -4.09 -9.00
CA GLY A 92 3.90 -5.53 -8.98
C GLY A 92 2.60 -6.34 -9.00
N TYR A 93 1.42 -5.72 -8.97
CA TYR A 93 0.16 -6.46 -8.81
C TYR A 93 -0.15 -7.43 -9.96
N MET A 94 0.30 -7.11 -11.18
CA MET A 94 0.10 -7.96 -12.36
C MET A 94 1.18 -9.04 -12.52
N TYR A 95 2.08 -9.20 -11.54
CA TYR A 95 3.07 -10.28 -11.49
C TYR A 95 2.45 -11.61 -11.05
N LEU A 96 1.52 -12.10 -11.88
CA LEU A 96 0.85 -13.37 -11.63
C LEU A 96 1.85 -14.53 -11.76
N PRO A 97 1.76 -15.55 -10.87
CA PRO A 97 2.58 -16.74 -10.99
C PRO A 97 2.37 -17.42 -12.35
N SER A 98 3.46 -17.85 -12.98
CA SER A 98 3.44 -18.53 -14.28
C SER A 98 3.78 -20.01 -14.11
N PRO A 99 3.24 -20.92 -14.93
CA PRO A 99 3.66 -22.31 -14.90
C PRO A 99 5.17 -22.42 -15.21
N PRO A 100 5.86 -23.43 -14.65
CA PRO A 100 7.25 -23.67 -15.01
C PRO A 100 7.39 -24.03 -16.49
N HIS A 101 8.58 -23.82 -17.06
CA HIS A 101 8.85 -24.02 -18.50
C HIS A 101 8.57 -25.45 -19.00
N ASP A 102 8.72 -26.44 -18.13
CA ASP A 102 8.46 -27.86 -18.42
C ASP A 102 6.99 -28.26 -18.19
N GLY A 103 6.17 -27.36 -17.63
CA GLY A 103 4.75 -27.60 -17.31
C GLY A 103 4.54 -28.51 -16.09
N TYR A 104 5.60 -28.98 -15.43
CA TYR A 104 5.53 -29.88 -14.29
C TYR A 104 6.18 -29.25 -13.07
N GLY A 105 5.37 -28.73 -12.15
CA GLY A 105 5.88 -28.19 -10.89
C GLY A 105 5.01 -27.07 -10.32
N PRO A 106 5.41 -26.50 -9.18
CA PRO A 106 4.70 -25.36 -8.60
C PRO A 106 4.83 -24.14 -9.52
N MET A 107 3.82 -23.29 -9.45
CA MET A 107 3.78 -22.01 -10.15
C MET A 107 4.97 -21.16 -9.70
N MET A 108 5.68 -20.58 -10.67
CA MET A 108 6.84 -19.74 -10.42
C MET A 108 6.40 -18.29 -10.21
N ALA A 109 6.82 -17.70 -9.09
CA ALA A 109 6.67 -16.27 -8.86
C ALA A 109 7.47 -15.46 -9.88
N HIS A 110 6.98 -14.26 -10.22
CA HIS A 110 7.74 -13.36 -11.06
C HIS A 110 9.07 -12.97 -10.39
N PRO A 111 10.21 -12.92 -11.12
CA PRO A 111 11.52 -12.62 -10.52
C PRO A 111 11.61 -11.30 -9.76
N SER A 112 10.78 -10.31 -10.12
CA SER A 112 10.73 -9.00 -9.46
C SER A 112 9.75 -8.93 -8.28
N ALA A 113 9.00 -9.99 -7.97
CA ALA A 113 7.99 -9.95 -6.91
C ALA A 113 8.61 -9.66 -5.53
N LEU A 114 9.73 -10.30 -5.22
CA LEU A 114 10.44 -10.09 -3.95
C LEU A 114 10.95 -8.65 -3.83
N SER A 115 11.64 -8.15 -4.86
CA SER A 115 12.21 -6.79 -4.83
C SER A 115 11.13 -5.72 -4.75
N VAL A 116 9.98 -5.91 -5.39
CA VAL A 116 8.82 -5.03 -5.22
C VAL A 116 8.32 -5.08 -3.77
N SER A 117 8.14 -6.26 -3.19
CA SER A 117 7.67 -6.40 -1.81
C SER A 117 8.60 -5.71 -0.80
N GLU A 118 9.90 -5.94 -0.91
CA GLU A 118 10.91 -5.30 -0.04
C GLU A 118 10.87 -3.78 -0.18
N ARG A 119 10.71 -3.29 -1.42
CA ARG A 119 10.65 -1.86 -1.72
C ARG A 119 9.40 -1.19 -1.14
N VAL A 120 8.26 -1.88 -1.15
CA VAL A 120 7.02 -1.41 -0.48
C VAL A 120 7.29 -1.20 1.00
N THR A 121 7.83 -2.21 1.70
CA THR A 121 8.14 -2.12 3.12
C THR A 121 9.16 -1.01 3.41
N GLU A 122 10.21 -0.85 2.57
CA GLU A 122 11.22 0.20 2.73
C GLU A 122 10.59 1.61 2.66
N LEU A 123 9.78 1.88 1.63
CA LEU A 123 9.12 3.17 1.44
C LEU A 123 8.11 3.47 2.54
N PHE A 124 7.31 2.46 2.92
CA PHE A 124 6.34 2.62 4.00
C PHE A 124 7.04 2.90 5.33
N CYS A 125 8.15 2.21 5.62
CA CYS A 125 8.96 2.45 6.81
C CYS A 125 9.55 3.86 6.89
N LYS A 126 9.80 4.53 5.76
CA LYS A 126 10.21 5.95 5.73
C LYS A 126 9.08 6.90 6.13
N ALA A 127 7.82 6.50 5.95
CA ALA A 127 6.67 7.28 6.39
C ALA A 127 6.40 7.15 7.91
N ILE A 128 6.70 5.99 8.51
CA ILE A 128 6.46 5.69 9.93
C ILE A 128 6.95 6.80 10.89
N PRO A 129 8.22 7.26 10.85
CA PRO A 129 8.70 8.29 11.79
C PRO A 129 8.06 9.67 11.56
N LEU A 130 7.30 9.84 10.48
CA LEU A 130 6.63 11.09 10.11
C LEU A 130 5.13 11.07 10.46
N MET A 131 4.62 9.93 10.95
CA MET A 131 3.21 9.76 11.34
C MET A 131 2.86 10.56 12.61
N ASP A 132 1.61 11.01 12.68
CA ASP A 132 1.13 11.81 13.83
C ASP A 132 0.90 10.93 15.08
N ASN A 133 0.74 9.63 14.88
CA ASN A 133 0.53 8.65 15.93
C ASN A 133 1.74 7.71 16.08
N PRO A 134 2.05 7.24 17.30
CA PRO A 134 3.11 6.25 17.48
C PRO A 134 2.81 4.96 16.70
N VAL A 135 3.82 4.45 16.01
CA VAL A 135 3.77 3.16 15.32
C VAL A 135 4.94 2.31 15.77
N LEU A 136 4.65 1.12 16.28
CA LEU A 136 5.63 0.18 16.76
C LEU A 136 5.76 -0.97 15.78
N LYS A 137 6.99 -1.27 15.35
CA LYS A 137 7.29 -2.53 14.69
C LYS A 137 7.33 -3.62 15.74
N VAL A 138 6.52 -4.66 15.56
CA VAL A 138 6.45 -5.81 16.47
C VAL A 138 6.90 -7.07 15.75
N SER A 139 7.51 -7.98 16.50
CA SER A 139 7.85 -9.33 16.08
C SER A 139 7.00 -10.29 16.90
N ILE A 140 6.12 -11.03 16.24
CA ILE A 140 5.16 -11.93 16.88
C ILE A 140 5.66 -13.37 16.69
N PRO A 141 6.08 -14.06 17.77
CA PRO A 141 6.50 -15.45 17.66
C PRO A 141 5.34 -16.36 17.23
N TYR A 142 5.59 -17.22 16.24
CA TYR A 142 4.63 -18.24 15.79
C TYR A 142 5.40 -19.47 15.31
N GLU A 143 5.29 -20.57 16.05
CA GLU A 143 6.09 -21.79 15.83
C GLU A 143 7.59 -21.43 15.71
N ASP A 144 8.25 -21.83 14.62
CA ASP A 144 9.66 -21.53 14.34
C ASP A 144 9.87 -20.17 13.63
N TYR A 145 8.80 -19.40 13.43
CA TYR A 145 8.80 -18.15 12.69
C TYR A 145 8.62 -16.92 13.59
N GLN A 146 9.06 -15.78 13.07
CA GLN A 146 8.81 -14.46 13.63
C GLN A 146 7.97 -13.67 12.62
N MET A 147 6.71 -13.44 12.94
CA MET A 147 5.81 -12.70 12.06
C MET A 147 5.98 -11.20 12.29
N PRO A 148 6.28 -10.41 11.24
CA PRO A 148 6.33 -8.96 11.36
C PRO A 148 4.92 -8.40 11.55
N GLY A 149 4.80 -7.34 12.35
CA GLY A 149 3.58 -6.56 12.46
C GLY A 149 3.86 -5.08 12.72
N LEU A 150 2.86 -4.26 12.46
CA LEU A 150 2.85 -2.83 12.78
C LEU A 150 1.69 -2.56 13.74
N LEU A 151 2.00 -2.04 14.92
CA LEU A 151 1.04 -1.63 15.93
C LEU A 151 0.93 -0.11 15.93
N TYR A 152 -0.20 0.41 15.48
CA TYR A 152 -0.54 1.83 15.46
C TYR A 152 -1.28 2.16 16.76
N LEU A 153 -0.72 3.05 17.58
CA LEU A 153 -1.33 3.43 18.85
C LEU A 153 -2.09 4.75 18.72
N PRO A 154 -3.25 4.92 19.38
CA PRO A 154 -3.88 6.22 19.48
C PRO A 154 -2.96 7.19 20.23
N PRO A 155 -2.85 8.44 19.76
CA PRO A 155 -2.17 9.49 20.52
C PRO A 155 -2.90 9.70 21.86
N GLU A 156 -2.17 10.18 22.87
CA GLU A 156 -2.68 10.29 24.24
C GLU A 156 -3.99 11.08 24.32
N SER A 157 -4.12 12.15 23.54
CA SER A 157 -5.33 12.98 23.46
C SER A 157 -6.59 12.27 22.96
N HIS A 158 -6.46 11.14 22.26
CA HIS A 158 -7.57 10.34 21.76
C HIS A 158 -7.81 9.07 22.58
N ARG A 159 -7.03 8.83 23.65
CA ARG A 159 -7.24 7.67 24.53
C ARG A 159 -8.42 7.92 25.46
N ILE A 160 -9.24 6.88 25.67
CA ILE A 160 -10.34 6.93 26.63
C ILE A 160 -9.75 6.92 28.05
N PRO A 161 -10.01 7.94 28.89
CA PRO A 161 -9.46 8.02 30.23
C PRO A 161 -9.83 6.80 31.09
N ASN A 162 -8.88 6.35 31.91
CA ASN A 162 -9.06 5.24 32.86
C ASN A 162 -9.46 3.91 32.23
N ARG A 163 -9.15 3.69 30.94
CA ARG A 163 -9.38 2.42 30.25
C ARG A 163 -8.15 1.94 29.48
N LYS A 164 -8.07 0.62 29.29
CA LYS A 164 -7.10 0.03 28.36
C LYS A 164 -7.44 0.42 26.92
N ILE A 165 -6.43 0.53 26.07
CA ILE A 165 -6.60 0.84 24.66
C ILE A 165 -7.22 -0.39 23.96
N PRO A 166 -8.41 -0.27 23.33
CA PRO A 166 -8.97 -1.35 22.52
C PRO A 166 -8.13 -1.55 21.25
N ILE A 167 -7.93 -2.81 20.83
CA ILE A 167 -7.10 -3.17 19.67
C ILE A 167 -7.96 -3.85 18.60
N LEU A 168 -7.85 -3.40 17.35
CA LEU A 168 -8.42 -4.03 16.16
C LEU A 168 -7.34 -4.74 15.37
N LEU A 169 -7.40 -6.07 15.30
CA LEU A 169 -6.44 -6.85 14.49
C LEU A 169 -6.87 -6.82 13.02
N SER A 170 -5.99 -6.32 12.15
CA SER A 170 -6.23 -6.24 10.71
C SER A 170 -5.42 -7.30 9.96
N PHE A 171 -6.10 -8.13 9.17
CA PHE A 171 -5.46 -9.19 8.39
C PHE A 171 -5.75 -8.98 6.90
N GLY A 172 -4.75 -9.32 6.07
CA GLY A 172 -4.86 -9.27 4.61
C GLY A 172 -5.38 -10.58 4.03
N GLY A 173 -5.73 -10.55 2.75
CA GLY A 173 -5.98 -11.74 1.95
C GLY A 173 -4.71 -12.22 1.24
N ALA A 174 -4.88 -13.07 0.22
CA ALA A 174 -3.77 -13.64 -0.54
C ALA A 174 -2.99 -12.59 -1.38
N ASP A 175 -3.63 -11.48 -1.71
CA ASP A 175 -3.14 -10.45 -2.64
C ASP A 175 -3.00 -9.07 -2.00
N GLY A 176 -2.97 -8.99 -0.67
CA GLY A 176 -2.76 -7.77 0.10
C GLY A 176 -1.49 -7.83 0.96
N CYS A 177 -0.92 -6.67 1.28
CA CYS A 177 0.18 -6.56 2.24
C CYS A 177 -0.22 -5.66 3.41
N GLN A 178 0.48 -5.77 4.54
CA GLN A 178 0.16 -4.97 5.74
C GLN A 178 0.23 -3.45 5.47
N GLU A 179 1.13 -3.02 4.60
CA GLU A 179 1.34 -1.62 4.22
C GLU A 179 0.12 -1.08 3.46
N GLU A 180 -0.59 -1.93 2.72
CA GLU A 180 -1.83 -1.55 2.04
C GLU A 180 -3.00 -1.47 3.03
N LEU A 181 -3.08 -2.42 3.97
CA LEU A 181 -4.15 -2.44 4.98
C LEU A 181 -4.19 -1.16 5.81
N PHE A 182 -3.04 -0.49 5.97
CA PHE A 182 -2.94 0.85 6.57
C PHE A 182 -4.04 1.78 6.06
N PHE A 183 -4.29 1.83 4.75
CA PHE A 183 -5.24 2.76 4.15
C PHE A 183 -6.71 2.35 4.36
N MET A 184 -6.99 1.17 4.90
CA MET A 184 -8.35 0.68 5.12
C MET A 184 -8.78 0.76 6.58
N TYR A 185 -7.88 0.42 7.52
CA TYR A 185 -8.22 0.38 8.95
C TYR A 185 -7.29 1.27 9.81
N PRO A 186 -5.96 1.06 9.82
CA PRO A 186 -5.05 1.79 10.71
C PRO A 186 -4.93 3.29 10.46
N ALA A 187 -5.23 3.78 9.25
CA ALA A 187 -5.23 5.22 8.97
C ALA A 187 -6.36 5.98 9.69
N ALA A 188 -7.40 5.28 10.18
CA ALA A 188 -8.54 5.86 10.89
C ALA A 188 -8.58 5.49 12.38
N GLY A 189 -8.28 4.23 12.73
CA GLY A 189 -8.42 3.68 14.09
C GLY A 189 -7.83 4.53 15.20
N PRO A 190 -6.55 4.95 15.13
CA PRO A 190 -5.89 5.76 16.15
C PRO A 190 -6.60 7.08 16.48
N ARG A 191 -7.21 7.75 15.49
CA ARG A 191 -7.98 8.98 15.72
C ARG A 191 -9.31 8.72 16.43
N LEU A 192 -9.82 7.50 16.33
CA LEU A 192 -11.04 7.06 17.02
C LEU A 192 -10.75 6.45 18.41
N GLY A 193 -9.49 6.46 18.85
CA GLY A 193 -9.07 5.91 20.14
C GLY A 193 -8.78 4.40 20.15
N TYR A 194 -8.75 3.76 18.99
CA TYR A 194 -8.41 2.35 18.83
C TYR A 194 -6.95 2.20 18.41
N ALA A 195 -6.24 1.24 18.99
CA ALA A 195 -5.04 0.73 18.37
C ALA A 195 -5.40 -0.27 17.27
N SER A 196 -4.51 -0.44 16.30
CA SER A 196 -4.70 -1.33 15.15
C SER A 196 -3.39 -1.93 14.69
#